data_AF-A0A177WVM6-F1
#
_entry.id   AF-A0A177WVM6-F1
#
_cell.length_a   1.000
_cell.length_b   1.000
_cell.length_c   1.000
_cell.angle_alpha   90.00
_cell.angle_beta   90.00
_cell.angle_gamma   90.00
#
_symmetry.space_group_name_H-M   'P 1'
#
loop_
_entity.id
_entity.type
_entity.pdbx_description
1 polymer ?
#
loop_
_entity_poly.entity_id
_entity_poly.type
_entity_poly.pdbx_seq_one_letter_code
_entity_poly.pdbx_strand_id
1 'polypeptide(L)'
;MIPVRLGGVGYRAQLDAVTAGKSSPSQNRAPSAPEDGNQLVVRLGYPHPVIFHVNDTVQVSVPAPQRIILQGIDLHAVTAFAANIRKWRKPEPYNQKGVFVGDETIKKKDGKKR
;
A
#
# COMPACT_ATOMS: atom_id res chain seq x y z
N MET A 1 10.89 -15.70 -6.91
CA MET A 1 9.91 -14.66 -6.50
C MET A 1 10.12 -13.44 -7.36
N ILE A 2 9.05 -12.92 -7.96
CA ILE A 2 9.10 -11.78 -8.87
C ILE A 2 8.83 -10.50 -8.06
N PRO A 3 9.77 -9.54 -8.01
CA PRO A 3 9.59 -8.31 -7.26
C PRO A 3 8.97 -7.21 -8.14
N VAL A 4 7.86 -6.62 -7.70
CA VAL A 4 7.33 -5.36 -8.23
C VAL A 4 7.51 -4.29 -7.18
N ARG A 5 8.21 -3.22 -7.56
CA ARG A 5 8.44 -2.07 -6.68
C ARG A 5 7.31 -1.07 -6.89
N LEU A 6 6.74 -0.58 -5.82
CA LEU A 6 5.89 0.59 -5.83
C LEU A 6 6.63 1.76 -5.18
N GLY A 7 6.84 2.80 -5.96
CA GLY A 7 7.45 4.05 -5.50
C GLY A 7 6.41 5.16 -5.45
N GLY A 8 6.81 6.35 -5.01
CA GLY A 8 6.08 7.56 -5.33
C GLY A 8 6.21 8.69 -4.35
N VAL A 9 5.27 9.64 -4.41
CA VAL A 9 5.33 10.86 -3.61
C VAL A 9 3.92 11.21 -3.13
N GLY A 10 3.79 11.48 -1.84
CA GLY A 10 2.54 11.98 -1.24
C GLY A 10 1.67 10.91 -0.58
N TYR A 11 2.11 9.66 -0.50
CA TYR A 11 1.47 8.62 0.30
C TYR A 11 2.40 8.08 1.40
N ARG A 12 1.83 7.59 2.51
CA ARG A 12 2.58 6.87 3.54
C ARG A 12 1.99 5.48 3.73
N ALA A 13 2.81 4.45 3.61
CA ALA A 13 2.42 3.07 3.86
C ALA A 13 3.01 2.56 5.17
N GLN A 14 2.25 1.73 5.88
CA GLN A 14 2.67 1.01 7.08
C GLN A 14 2.11 -0.41 6.98
N LEU A 15 2.90 -1.39 7.44
CA LEU A 15 2.40 -2.74 7.67
C LEU A 15 1.88 -2.80 9.10
N ASP A 16 0.59 -3.08 9.25
CA ASP A 16 0.02 -3.44 10.53
C ASP A 16 -0.02 -4.97 10.58
N ALA A 17 0.81 -5.55 11.43
CA ALA A 17 0.60 -6.92 11.85
C ALA A 17 -0.59 -6.86 12.80
N VAL A 18 -1.69 -7.55 12.48
CA VAL A 18 -2.83 -7.70 13.40
C VAL A 18 -2.32 -8.42 14.64
N THR A 19 -1.78 -7.67 15.59
CA THR A 19 -1.44 -8.21 16.89
C THR A 19 -2.73 -8.23 17.67
N ALA A 20 -3.26 -9.44 17.85
CA ALA A 20 -4.36 -9.67 18.77
C ALA A 20 -3.96 -9.16 20.19
N GLY A 21 -4.43 -7.95 20.53
CA GLY A 21 -4.68 -7.50 21.90
C GLY A 21 -3.86 -6.32 22.43
N LYS A 22 -4.55 -5.24 22.84
CA LYS A 22 -4.81 -4.84 24.26
C LYS A 22 -4.94 -3.32 24.42
N SER A 23 -6.18 -2.82 24.50
CA SER A 23 -6.52 -1.65 25.34
C SER A 23 -8.02 -1.58 25.61
N SER A 24 -8.50 -2.42 26.53
CA SER A 24 -9.63 -2.14 27.44
C SER A 24 -9.76 -3.32 28.42
N PRO A 25 -9.57 -3.13 29.73
CA PRO A 25 -9.82 -4.18 30.71
C PRO A 25 -11.30 -4.13 31.10
N SER A 26 -12.14 -4.88 30.40
CA SER A 26 -13.42 -5.32 30.96
C SER A 26 -13.87 -6.63 30.31
N GLN A 27 -14.19 -7.60 31.17
CA GLN A 27 -14.35 -9.02 30.92
C GLN A 27 -15.45 -9.40 29.91
N ASN A 28 -15.17 -10.51 29.22
CA ASN A 28 -16.09 -11.51 28.65
C ASN A 28 -16.78 -11.22 27.31
N ARG A 29 -16.05 -11.42 26.20
CA ARG A 29 -16.59 -12.06 24.98
C ARG A 29 -15.45 -12.73 24.19
N ALA A 30 -15.68 -13.95 23.71
CA ALA A 30 -14.70 -14.80 23.04
C ALA A 30 -14.01 -14.12 21.83
N PRO A 31 -12.68 -14.27 21.65
CA PRO A 31 -12.02 -13.87 20.41
C PRO A 31 -12.17 -14.99 19.38
N SER A 32 -13.13 -14.84 18.46
CA SER A 32 -13.17 -15.69 17.27
C SER A 32 -12.21 -15.13 16.23
N ALA A 33 -11.22 -15.95 15.87
CA ALA A 33 -10.28 -15.86 14.74
C ALA A 33 -9.02 -14.96 14.93
N PRO A 34 -7.84 -15.57 15.06
CA PRO A 34 -6.59 -14.96 14.64
C PRO A 34 -6.39 -15.30 13.16
N GLU A 35 -6.77 -14.40 12.28
CA GLU A 35 -6.20 -14.41 10.94
C GLU A 35 -5.06 -13.41 10.98
N ASP A 36 -3.86 -13.92 11.25
CA ASP A 36 -2.58 -13.21 11.15
C ASP A 36 -2.34 -12.81 9.68
N GLY A 37 -3.21 -11.94 9.17
CA GLY A 37 -3.09 -11.32 7.86
C GLY A 37 -2.31 -10.03 8.02
N ASN A 38 -1.14 -9.94 7.42
CA ASN A 38 -0.45 -8.66 7.29
C ASN A 38 -1.38 -7.69 6.55
N GLN A 39 -1.76 -6.58 7.19
CA GLN A 39 -2.57 -5.56 6.55
C GLN A 39 -1.66 -4.42 6.09
N LEU A 40 -1.79 -4.03 4.83
CA LEU A 40 -1.10 -2.86 4.31
C LEU A 40 -2.01 -1.64 4.47
N VAL A 41 -1.62 -0.74 5.36
CA VAL A 41 -2.34 0.51 5.61
C VAL A 41 -1.67 1.63 4.82
N VAL A 42 -2.42 2.28 3.93
CA VAL A 42 -1.92 3.38 3.09
C VAL A 42 -2.67 4.66 3.39
N ARG A 43 -1.93 5.68 3.82
CA ARG A 43 -2.40 7.06 4.02
C ARG A 43 -2.13 7.87 2.77
N LEU A 44 -3.19 8.22 2.04
CA LEU A 44 -3.10 8.93 0.75
C LEU A 44 -3.45 10.42 0.86
N GLY A 45 -3.73 10.93 2.06
CA GLY A 45 -4.27 12.28 2.29
C GLY A 45 -5.81 12.32 2.38
N TYR A 46 -6.48 11.18 2.31
CA TYR A 46 -7.88 11.02 2.71
C TYR A 46 -8.02 11.06 4.24
N PRO A 47 -9.18 11.45 4.78
CA PRO A 47 -9.41 11.50 6.22
C PRO A 47 -9.34 10.12 6.90
N HIS A 48 -9.67 9.04 6.18
CA HIS A 48 -9.54 7.67 6.65
C HIS A 48 -8.41 6.94 5.89
N PRO A 49 -7.68 6.03 6.57
CA PRO A 49 -6.67 5.22 5.92
C PRO A 49 -7.31 4.17 5.00
N VAL A 50 -6.64 3.86 3.88
CA VAL A 50 -7.05 2.77 3.00
C VAL A 50 -6.32 1.51 3.44
N ILE A 51 -7.08 0.48 3.79
CA ILE A 51 -6.56 -0.80 4.26
C ILE A 51 -6.62 -1.79 3.11
N PHE A 52 -5.50 -2.47 2.85
CA PHE A 52 -5.41 -3.57 1.90
C PHE A 52 -5.08 -4.85 2.64
N HIS A 53 -5.92 -5.86 2.44
CA HIS A 53 -5.62 -7.21 2.89
C HIS A 53 -4.59 -7.83 1.95
N VAL A 54 -3.45 -8.24 2.49
CA VAL A 54 -2.42 -8.93 1.73
C VAL A 54 -2.91 -10.37 1.50
N ASN A 55 -2.94 -10.79 0.23
CA ASN A 55 -3.28 -12.16 -0.14
C ASN A 55 -2.07 -13.09 0.07
N ASP A 56 -2.28 -14.35 0.44
CA ASP A 56 -1.21 -15.33 0.71
C ASP A 56 -0.15 -15.46 -0.39
N THR A 57 -0.55 -15.23 -1.65
CA THR A 57 0.35 -15.34 -2.81
C THR A 57 1.32 -14.15 -2.97
N VAL A 58 1.05 -13.02 -2.32
CA VAL A 58 1.84 -11.79 -2.44
C VAL A 58 2.35 -11.38 -1.07
N GLN A 59 3.65 -11.26 -0.92
CA GLN A 59 4.29 -10.65 0.23
C GLN A 59 4.49 -9.16 0.00
N VAL A 60 4.25 -8.38 1.05
CA VAL A 60 4.44 -6.93 1.06
C VAL A 60 5.51 -6.58 2.07
N SER A 61 6.52 -5.82 1.64
CA SER A 61 7.57 -5.25 2.47
C SER A 61 7.60 -3.74 2.32
N VAL A 62 7.67 -3.01 3.43
CA VAL A 62 7.69 -1.54 3.46
C VAL A 62 8.98 -1.07 4.12
N PRO A 63 10.11 -0.99 3.38
CA PRO A 63 11.38 -0.52 3.93
C PRO A 63 11.37 0.98 4.27
N ALA A 64 10.53 1.76 3.59
CA ALA A 64 10.34 3.19 3.85
C ALA A 64 8.86 3.53 3.66
N PRO A 65 8.32 4.55 4.35
CA PRO A 65 6.89 4.88 4.24
C PRO A 65 6.45 5.26 2.82
N GLN A 66 7.38 5.68 1.97
CA GLN A 66 7.15 6.12 0.60
C GLN A 66 7.50 5.03 -0.46
N ARG A 67 7.96 3.86 -0.01
CA ARG A 67 8.42 2.77 -0.89
C ARG A 67 7.85 1.44 -0.41
N ILE A 68 7.04 0.82 -1.25
CA ILE A 68 6.46 -0.50 -1.01
C ILE A 68 7.10 -1.48 -1.99
N ILE A 69 7.47 -2.66 -1.51
CA ILE A 69 7.99 -3.74 -2.34
C ILE A 69 6.99 -4.88 -2.26
N LEU A 70 6.44 -5.27 -3.41
CA LEU A 70 5.59 -6.43 -3.56
C LEU A 70 6.44 -7.58 -4.11
N GLN A 71 6.35 -8.75 -3.50
CA GLN A 71 7.02 -9.96 -3.96
C GLN A 71 6.00 -11.08 -4.04
N GLY A 72 6.01 -11.86 -5.11
CA GLY A 72 5.07 -12.99 -5.21
C GLY A 72 5.59 -14.10 -6.10
N ILE A 73 4.81 -15.17 -6.15
CA ILE A 73 5.06 -16.32 -7.02
C ILE A 73 4.50 -16.03 -8.42
N ASP A 74 3.29 -15.47 -8.51
CA ASP A 74 2.60 -15.16 -9.76
C ASP A 74 2.69 -13.67 -10.14
N LEU A 75 3.06 -13.40 -11.39
CA LEU A 75 3.18 -12.04 -11.92
C LEU A 75 1.82 -11.35 -12.05
N HIS A 76 0.77 -12.09 -12.44
CA HIS A 76 -0.56 -11.52 -12.65
C HIS A 76 -1.15 -11.04 -11.34
N ALA A 77 -1.07 -11.85 -10.28
CA ALA A 77 -1.51 -11.50 -8.93
C ALA A 77 -0.77 -10.26 -8.39
N VAL A 78 0.57 -10.24 -8.49
CA VAL A 78 1.38 -9.10 -8.02
C VAL A 78 1.04 -7.82 -8.79
N THR A 79 0.91 -7.91 -10.12
CA THR A 79 0.61 -6.77 -10.98
C THR A 79 -0.82 -6.27 -10.79
N ALA A 80 -1.79 -7.17 -10.59
CA ALA A 80 -3.17 -6.83 -10.29
C ALA A 80 -3.28 -6.09 -8.94
N PHE A 81 -2.56 -6.58 -7.92
CA PHE A 81 -2.49 -5.92 -6.62
C PHE A 81 -1.86 -4.53 -6.71
N ALA A 82 -0.72 -4.42 -7.41
CA ALA A 82 -0.07 -3.14 -7.72
C ALA A 82 -1.02 -2.16 -8.44
N ALA A 83 -1.76 -2.65 -9.44
CA ALA A 83 -2.73 -1.85 -10.19
C ALA A 83 -3.89 -1.37 -9.30
N ASN A 84 -4.36 -2.21 -8.37
CA ASN A 84 -5.40 -1.83 -7.42
C ASN A 84 -4.94 -0.70 -6.49
N ILE A 85 -3.71 -0.74 -5.98
CA ILE A 85 -3.13 0.37 -5.18
C ILE A 85 -3.01 1.64 -6.04
N ARG A 86 -2.55 1.52 -7.29
CA ARG A 86 -2.40 2.65 -8.23
C ARG A 86 -3.73 3.35 -8.53
N LYS A 87 -4.86 2.62 -8.59
CA LYS A 87 -6.18 3.20 -8.89
C LYS A 87 -6.60 4.27 -7.87
N TRP A 88 -6.23 4.12 -6.60
CA TRP A 88 -6.61 5.05 -5.53
C TRP A 88 -5.98 6.44 -5.66
N ARG A 89 -4.72 6.48 -6.12
CA ARG A 89 -4.03 7.74 -6.37
C ARG A 89 -3.13 7.63 -7.58
N LYS A 90 -3.76 7.90 -8.73
CA LYS A 90 -3.05 7.98 -10.01
C LYS A 90 -2.01 9.09 -9.95
N PRO A 91 -0.83 8.86 -10.51
CA PRO A 91 0.23 9.84 -10.48
C PRO A 91 -0.08 11.04 -11.38
N GLU A 92 0.03 12.24 -10.83
CA GLU A 92 -0.38 13.49 -11.49
C GLU A 92 0.70 14.04 -12.43
N PRO A 93 0.35 14.56 -13.63
CA PRO A 93 1.33 15.01 -14.63
C PRO A 93 2.05 16.33 -14.27
N TYR A 94 1.54 17.10 -13.30
CA TYR A 94 2.13 18.41 -12.94
C TYR A 94 3.13 18.28 -11.79
N ASN A 95 2.72 17.62 -10.70
CA ASN A 95 3.50 17.51 -9.46
C ASN A 95 4.06 16.11 -9.21
N GLN A 96 3.81 15.14 -10.11
CA GLN A 96 4.28 13.75 -9.98
C GLN A 96 3.93 13.16 -8.59
N LYS A 97 2.81 13.60 -8.00
CA LYS A 97 2.29 13.04 -6.74
C LYS A 97 1.41 11.83 -7.08
N GLY A 98 1.60 10.73 -6.36
CA GLY A 98 0.84 9.49 -6.53
C GLY A 98 1.69 8.23 -6.39
N VAL A 99 1.10 7.09 -6.74
CA VAL A 99 1.74 5.77 -6.68
C VAL A 99 2.31 5.41 -8.04
N PHE A 100 3.61 5.09 -8.07
CA PHE A 100 4.37 4.70 -9.26
C PHE A 100 4.62 3.21 -9.20
N VAL A 101 4.52 2.54 -10.35
CA VAL A 101 4.81 1.11 -10.49
C VAL A 101 6.15 0.97 -11.20
N GLY A 102 7.11 0.32 -10.56
CA GLY A 102 8.47 0.16 -11.06
C GLY A 102 9.18 1.50 -11.23
N ASP A 103 9.81 1.67 -12.39
CA ASP A 103 10.57 2.86 -12.79
C ASP A 103 9.76 3.74 -13.77
N GLU A 104 8.42 3.73 -13.67
CA GLU A 104 7.54 4.53 -14.52
C GLU A 104 7.84 6.03 -14.35
N THR A 105 8.34 6.67 -15.41
CA THR A 105 8.60 8.12 -15.41
C THR A 105 7.48 8.85 -16.14
N ILE A 106 6.74 9.70 -15.42
CA ILE A 106 5.66 10.50 -16.01
C ILE A 106 6.23 11.83 -16.48
N LYS A 107 5.99 12.14 -17.75
CA LYS A 107 6.36 13.41 -18.36
C LYS A 107 5.71 14.56 -17.60
N LYS A 108 6.53 15.42 -17.00
CA LYS A 108 6.06 16.61 -16.28
C LYS A 108 5.51 17.61 -17.28
N LYS A 109 4.25 18.02 -17.11
CA LYS A 109 3.69 19.16 -17.84
C LYS A 109 4.07 20.44 -17.10
N ASP A 110 4.62 21.40 -17.82
CA ASP A 110 4.96 22.69 -17.24
C ASP A 110 3.68 23.38 -16.74
N GLY A 111 3.75 23.93 -15.52
CA GLY A 111 2.68 24.74 -14.97
C GLY A 111 2.52 26.01 -15.79
N LYS A 112 1.41 26.74 -15.62
CA LYS A 112 1.22 28.03 -16.29
C LYS A 112 2.32 28.99 -15.84
N LYS A 113 3.37 29.15 -16.66
CA LYS A 113 4.33 30.24 -16.50
C LYS A 113 3.56 31.55 -16.63
N ARG A 114 3.75 32.43 -15.63
CA ARG A 114 3.33 33.82 -15.72
C ARG A 114 4.26 34.58 -16.63
#